data_AF-A0A7C5E8N6-F1
#
_entry.id   AF-A0A7C5E8N6-F1
#
_cell.length_a   1.000
_cell.length_b   1.000
_cell.length_c   1.000
_cell.angle_alpha   90.00
_cell.angle_beta   90.00
_cell.angle_gamma   90.00
#
_symmetry.space_group_name_H-M   'P 1'
#
loop_
_entity.id
_entity.type
_entity.pdbx_description
1 polymer ?
#
loop_
_entity_poly.entity_id
_entity_poly.type
_entity_poly.pdbx_seq_one_letter_code
_entity_poly.pdbx_strand_id
1 'polypeptide(L)'
;MNSRWAPAPTFWPPLRRAPPGYAWGKPFSGRVHRRSDRMEYLIRLINLTAELVSLLVVVWVILTWVMSPYHPVRRNLDRLVEPLLAPIRRVIPPLGMFDVSPIVFIIVVQLLASLLTNLLATLRLR
;
A
#
# COMPACT_ATOMS: atom_id res chain seq x y z
N MET A 1 -5.85 7.45 53.86
CA MET A 1 -7.16 7.44 53.17
C MET A 1 -7.97 8.61 53.73
N ASN A 2 -8.81 9.36 53.03
CA ASN A 2 -9.25 9.40 51.60
C ASN A 2 -9.06 10.88 51.11
N SER A 3 -9.54 11.46 49.99
CA SER A 3 -10.44 11.12 48.87
C SER A 3 -9.84 11.73 47.57
N ARG A 4 -9.79 11.03 46.44
CA ARG A 4 -10.78 11.05 45.34
C ARG A 4 -11.29 12.45 44.92
N TRP A 5 -10.81 12.89 43.76
CA TRP A 5 -11.49 13.68 42.71
C TRP A 5 -12.30 14.93 43.14
N ALA A 6 -11.69 16.10 42.99
CA ALA A 6 -12.46 17.33 42.77
C ALA A 6 -13.09 17.29 41.36
N PRO A 7 -14.38 17.66 41.18
CA PRO A 7 -15.01 17.71 39.87
C PRO A 7 -14.41 18.83 39.01
N ALA A 8 -14.34 18.63 37.70
CA ALA A 8 -13.95 19.67 36.77
C ALA A 8 -15.02 20.79 36.76
N PRO A 9 -14.66 22.08 36.87
CA PRO A 9 -15.63 23.16 36.91
C PRO A 9 -16.34 23.30 35.56
N THR A 10 -17.68 23.31 35.60
CA THR A 10 -18.57 23.37 34.42
C THR A 10 -18.62 24.74 33.75
N PHE A 11 -17.87 25.73 34.25
CA PHE A 11 -17.88 27.11 33.78
C PHE A 11 -16.45 27.67 33.75
N TRP A 12 -15.97 28.06 32.56
CA TRP A 12 -14.65 28.68 32.38
C TRP A 12 -14.81 30.21 32.21
N PRO A 13 -14.12 31.05 32.99
CA PRO A 13 -14.16 32.49 32.83
C PRO A 13 -13.05 33.00 31.90
N PRO A 14 -13.26 34.10 31.14
CA PRO A 14 -12.29 34.65 30.19
C PRO A 14 -11.18 35.49 30.87
N LEU A 15 -10.37 34.87 31.73
CA LEU A 15 -9.34 35.57 32.51
C LEU A 15 -8.01 35.73 31.75
N ARG A 16 -7.66 36.98 31.44
CA ARG A 16 -6.49 37.37 30.63
C ARG A 16 -5.12 37.18 31.32
N ARG A 17 -5.05 36.53 32.49
CA ARG A 17 -3.82 36.14 33.19
C ARG A 17 -4.04 34.81 33.91
N ALA A 18 -3.13 33.85 33.71
CA ALA A 18 -3.12 32.60 34.46
C ALA A 18 -2.47 32.79 35.84
N PRO A 19 -2.97 32.14 36.91
CA PRO A 19 -2.36 32.21 38.23
C PRO A 19 -0.98 31.50 38.29
N PRO A 20 0.01 32.03 39.02
CA PRO A 20 1.28 31.35 39.26
C PRO A 20 1.10 29.98 39.92
N GLY A 21 1.99 29.04 39.65
CA GLY A 21 1.90 27.65 40.14
C GLY A 21 0.99 26.74 39.31
N TYR A 22 0.00 27.28 38.58
CA TYR A 22 -0.77 26.52 37.60
C TYR A 22 0.02 26.38 36.31
N ALA A 23 0.98 25.46 36.32
CA ALA A 23 1.71 25.03 35.13
C ALA A 23 0.72 24.34 34.16
N TRP A 24 0.17 25.12 33.21
CA TRP A 24 -0.66 24.61 32.12
C TRP A 24 0.16 23.67 31.23
N GLY A 25 0.20 22.38 31.60
CA GLY A 25 0.75 21.30 30.79
C GLY A 25 -0.03 21.21 29.50
N LYS A 26 0.49 21.84 28.44
CA LYS A 26 -0.26 22.17 27.22
C LYS A 26 -0.84 20.89 26.57
N PRO A 27 -2.18 20.66 26.61
CA PRO A 27 -2.79 19.55 25.86
C PRO A 27 -2.78 19.83 24.36
N PHE A 28 -2.53 21.08 23.95
CA PHE A 28 -2.22 21.49 22.58
C PHE A 28 -0.80 21.08 22.14
N SER A 29 -0.40 19.84 22.46
CA SER A 29 0.72 19.12 21.86
C SER A 29 0.27 18.28 20.66
N GLY A 30 -0.79 18.72 19.94
CA GLY A 30 -1.20 18.25 18.62
C GLY A 30 -0.19 18.53 17.51
N ARG A 31 1.10 18.30 17.79
CA ARG A 31 2.24 18.53 16.91
C ARG A 31 2.35 17.40 15.91
N VAL A 32 1.51 17.49 14.88
CA VAL A 32 1.95 17.44 13.48
C VAL A 32 2.83 16.22 13.17
N HIS A 33 2.19 15.07 12.90
CA HIS A 33 2.87 13.83 12.47
C HIS A 33 3.50 13.90 11.04
N ARG A 34 3.30 15.06 10.37
CA ARG A 34 3.46 15.42 8.94
C ARG A 34 4.78 15.06 8.23
N ARG A 35 5.76 14.44 8.89
CA ARG A 35 7.05 14.06 8.25
C ARG A 35 7.10 12.60 7.79
N SER A 36 6.36 11.70 8.45
CA SER A 36 6.36 10.26 8.18
C SER A 36 5.57 9.88 6.93
N ASP A 37 4.48 10.61 6.67
CA ASP A 37 3.41 10.30 5.71
C ASP A 37 3.95 9.97 4.31
N ARG A 38 4.99 10.68 3.86
CA ARG A 38 5.61 10.54 2.53
C ARG A 38 6.11 9.12 2.25
N MET A 39 6.74 8.47 3.23
CA MET A 39 7.23 7.09 3.04
C MET A 39 6.06 6.09 3.05
N GLU A 40 4.99 6.39 3.78
CA GLU A 40 3.78 5.58 3.75
C GLU A 40 3.02 5.69 2.42
N TYR A 41 2.94 6.89 1.84
CA TYR A 41 2.40 7.06 0.48
C TYR A 41 3.21 6.29 -0.57
N LEU A 42 4.55 6.26 -0.46
CA LEU A 42 5.40 5.47 -1.36
C LEU A 42 5.18 3.96 -1.19
N ILE A 43 5.11 3.45 0.05
CA ILE A 43 4.82 2.03 0.33
C ILE A 43 3.43 1.64 -0.20
N ARG A 44 2.40 2.47 0.07
CA ARG A 44 1.04 2.28 -0.45
C ARG A 44 1.01 2.28 -1.98
N LEU A 45 1.76 3.17 -2.64
CA LEU A 45 1.84 3.25 -4.10
C LEU A 45 2.49 2.00 -4.70
N ILE A 46 3.60 1.51 -4.13
CA ILE A 46 4.29 0.29 -4.57
C ILE A 46 3.34 -0.92 -4.49
N ASN A 47 2.67 -1.11 -3.34
CA ASN A 47 1.75 -2.23 -3.14
C ASN A 47 0.54 -2.14 -4.09
N LEU A 48 -0.10 -0.97 -4.18
CA LEU A 48 -1.24 -0.75 -5.09
C LEU A 48 -0.85 -0.98 -6.56
N THR A 49 0.36 -0.59 -6.98
CA THR A 49 0.85 -0.90 -8.34
C THR A 49 1.06 -2.41 -8.53
N ALA A 50 1.64 -3.12 -7.55
CA ALA A 50 1.84 -4.57 -7.61
C ALA A 50 0.50 -5.34 -7.61
N GLU A 51 -0.47 -4.91 -6.82
CA GLU A 51 -1.84 -5.41 -6.79
C GLU A 51 -2.56 -5.20 -8.14
N LEU A 52 -2.52 -3.98 -8.70
CA LEU A 52 -3.13 -3.69 -10.01
C LEU A 52 -2.47 -4.45 -11.16
N VAL A 53 -1.14 -4.59 -11.15
CA VAL A 53 -0.42 -5.40 -12.15
C VAL A 53 -0.76 -6.89 -12.01
N SER A 54 -0.88 -7.39 -10.78
CA SER A 54 -1.31 -8.77 -10.52
C SER A 54 -2.75 -9.01 -11.00
N LEU A 55 -3.66 -8.08 -10.68
CA LEU A 55 -5.06 -8.12 -11.10
C LEU A 55 -5.20 -8.05 -12.63
N LEU A 56 -4.42 -7.20 -13.30
CA LEU A 56 -4.37 -7.12 -14.76
C LEU A 56 -4.02 -8.48 -15.39
N VAL A 57 -3.03 -9.18 -14.83
CA VAL A 57 -2.63 -10.51 -15.32
C VAL A 57 -3.68 -11.58 -15.00
N VAL A 58 -4.32 -11.55 -13.84
CA VAL A 58 -5.45 -12.45 -13.51
C VAL A 58 -6.63 -12.23 -14.46
N VAL A 59 -7.03 -10.97 -14.69
CA VAL A 59 -8.09 -10.60 -15.63
C VAL A 59 -7.72 -11.03 -17.06
N TRP A 60 -6.46 -10.85 -17.48
CA TRP A 60 -5.98 -11.35 -18.77
C TRP A 60 -6.12 -12.87 -18.88
N VAL A 61 -5.64 -13.66 -17.90
CA VAL A 61 -5.79 -15.12 -17.89
C VAL A 61 -7.26 -15.54 -18.03
N ILE A 62 -8.16 -14.94 -17.25
CA ILE A 62 -9.61 -15.22 -17.32
C ILE A 62 -10.15 -14.90 -18.73
N LEU A 63 -9.77 -13.76 -19.31
CA LEU A 63 -10.15 -13.40 -20.68
C LEU A 63 -9.53 -14.32 -21.74
N THR A 64 -8.41 -15.00 -21.47
CA THR A 64 -7.87 -15.99 -22.41
C THR A 64 -8.75 -17.24 -22.55
N TRP A 65 -9.51 -17.58 -21.49
CA TRP A 65 -10.43 -18.72 -21.47
C TRP A 65 -11.85 -18.34 -21.87
N VAL A 66 -12.33 -17.17 -21.44
CA VAL A 66 -13.71 -16.70 -21.67
C VAL A 66 -13.90 -16.05 -23.06
N MET A 67 -12.84 -15.50 -23.66
CA MET A 67 -12.98 -14.60 -24.82
C MET A 67 -12.09 -15.00 -26.01
N SER A 68 -12.63 -14.93 -27.23
CA SER A 68 -11.90 -15.27 -28.46
C SER A 68 -10.62 -14.43 -28.66
N PRO A 69 -9.48 -15.01 -29.09
CA PRO A 69 -8.23 -14.29 -29.36
C PRO A 69 -8.37 -13.09 -30.31
N TYR A 70 -9.35 -13.13 -31.22
CA TYR A 70 -9.56 -12.07 -32.19
C TYR A 70 -10.25 -10.82 -31.61
N HIS A 71 -10.86 -10.91 -30.43
CA HIS A 71 -11.61 -9.81 -29.81
C HIS A 71 -10.69 -8.61 -29.48
N PRO A 72 -11.07 -7.35 -29.81
CA PRO A 72 -10.18 -6.20 -29.70
C PRO A 72 -9.68 -5.93 -28.27
N VAL A 73 -10.52 -6.15 -27.24
CA VAL A 73 -10.12 -5.98 -25.84
C VAL A 73 -9.05 -7.00 -25.45
N ARG A 74 -9.23 -8.28 -25.80
CA ARG A 74 -8.24 -9.33 -25.53
C ARG A 74 -6.93 -9.02 -26.27
N ARG A 75 -7.00 -8.74 -27.58
CA ARG A 75 -5.82 -8.40 -28.40
C ARG A 75 -5.02 -7.20 -27.88
N ASN A 76 -5.68 -6.22 -27.27
CA ASN A 76 -5.01 -5.08 -26.65
C ASN A 76 -4.36 -5.44 -25.30
N LEU A 77 -4.97 -6.32 -24.50
CA LEU A 77 -4.36 -6.83 -23.27
C LEU A 77 -3.20 -7.79 -23.58
N ASP A 78 -3.33 -8.65 -24.60
CA ASP A 78 -2.24 -9.52 -25.08
C ASP A 78 -1.00 -8.68 -25.38
N ARG A 79 -1.14 -7.56 -26.12
CA ARG A 79 -0.04 -6.63 -26.42
C ARG A 79 0.63 -5.99 -25.19
N LEU A 80 -0.05 -5.93 -24.05
CA LEU A 80 0.47 -5.37 -22.79
C LEU A 80 1.09 -6.44 -21.90
N VAL A 81 0.49 -7.63 -21.83
CA VAL A 81 0.88 -8.72 -20.91
C VAL A 81 1.93 -9.65 -21.54
N GLU A 82 1.82 -9.96 -22.82
CA GLU A 82 2.75 -10.83 -23.54
C GLU A 82 4.23 -10.41 -23.43
N PRO A 83 4.64 -9.13 -23.59
CA PRO A 83 6.03 -8.73 -23.40
C PRO A 83 6.51 -8.82 -21.95
N LEU A 84 5.62 -8.86 -20.97
CA LEU A 84 5.94 -9.07 -19.55
C LEU A 84 6.14 -10.55 -19.22
N LEU A 85 5.41 -11.45 -19.89
CA LEU A 85 5.52 -12.90 -19.72
C LEU A 85 6.62 -13.53 -20.60
N ALA A 86 6.95 -12.94 -21.75
CA ALA A 86 7.93 -13.47 -22.69
C ALA A 86 9.33 -13.76 -22.09
N PRO A 87 9.89 -12.94 -21.16
CA PRO A 87 11.13 -13.28 -20.47
C PRO A 87 11.02 -14.54 -19.60
N ILE A 88 9.87 -14.77 -18.96
CA ILE A 88 9.63 -15.93 -18.10
C ILE A 88 9.46 -17.19 -18.95
N ARG A 89 8.71 -17.12 -20.07
CA ARG A 89 8.53 -18.24 -21.02
C ARG A 89 9.83 -18.74 -21.65
N ARG A 90 10.89 -17.93 -21.67
CA ARG A 90 12.24 -18.34 -22.12
C ARG A 90 12.97 -19.22 -21.09
N VAL A 91 12.61 -19.11 -19.81
CA VAL A 91 13.21 -19.89 -18.70
C VAL A 91 12.34 -21.08 -18.34
N ILE A 92 11.01 -20.90 -18.35
CA ILE A 92 10.01 -21.93 -18.07
C ILE A 92 9.03 -21.97 -19.25
N PRO A 93 9.26 -22.81 -20.28
CA PRO A 93 8.35 -22.96 -21.40
C PRO A 93 6.95 -23.42 -20.95
N PRO A 94 5.86 -22.99 -21.63
CA PRO A 94 4.51 -23.43 -21.31
C PRO A 94 4.34 -24.94 -21.52
N LEU A 95 3.61 -25.60 -20.62
CA LEU A 95 3.40 -27.04 -20.64
C LEU A 95 2.20 -27.37 -21.54
N GLY A 96 2.45 -27.33 -22.86
CA GLY A 96 1.41 -27.50 -23.88
C GLY A 96 0.44 -26.32 -23.87
N MET A 97 -0.82 -26.58 -23.51
CA MET A 97 -1.86 -25.53 -23.41
C MET A 97 -1.83 -24.75 -22.09
N PHE A 98 -1.08 -25.21 -21.08
CA PHE A 98 -1.02 -24.55 -19.78
C PHE A 98 0.22 -23.65 -19.67
N ASP A 99 0.02 -22.34 -19.77
CA ASP A 99 1.04 -21.34 -19.45
C ASP A 99 1.07 -21.06 -17.94
N VAL A 100 2.14 -21.47 -17.26
CA VAL A 100 2.40 -21.18 -15.85
C VAL A 100 3.07 -19.81 -15.63
N SER A 101 3.53 -19.16 -16.69
CA SER A 101 4.21 -17.85 -16.62
C SER A 101 3.39 -16.74 -15.94
N PRO A 102 2.05 -16.65 -16.07
CA PRO A 102 1.25 -15.65 -15.35
C PRO A 102 1.35 -15.78 -13.83
N ILE A 103 1.37 -17.02 -13.33
CA ILE A 103 1.49 -17.32 -11.89
C ILE A 103 2.90 -16.94 -11.42
N VAL A 104 3.93 -17.36 -12.15
CA VAL A 104 5.33 -17.01 -11.88
C VAL A 104 5.54 -15.49 -11.90
N PHE A 105 4.94 -14.78 -12.86
CA PHE A 105 5.00 -13.32 -12.96
C PHE A 105 4.37 -12.63 -11.75
N ILE A 106 3.17 -13.05 -11.33
CA ILE A 106 2.51 -12.52 -10.13
C ILE A 106 3.39 -12.75 -8.88
N ILE A 107 3.97 -13.94 -8.71
CA ILE A 107 4.88 -14.24 -7.60
C ILE A 107 6.11 -13.31 -7.63
N VAL A 108 6.73 -13.10 -8.80
CA VAL A 108 7.89 -12.19 -8.94
C VAL A 108 7.51 -10.74 -8.63
N VAL A 109 6.37 -10.25 -9.12
CA VAL A 109 5.88 -8.87 -8.85
C VAL A 109 5.62 -8.67 -7.36
N GLN A 110 4.94 -9.61 -6.70
CA GLN A 110 4.64 -9.52 -5.26
C GLN A 110 5.89 -9.66 -4.38
N LEU A 111 6.85 -10.51 -4.78
CA LEU A 111 8.13 -10.64 -4.11
C LEU A 111 8.96 -9.35 -4.23
N LEU A 112 9.03 -8.74 -5.41
CA LEU A 112 9.73 -7.47 -5.64
C LEU A 112 9.09 -6.33 -4.83
N ALA A 113 7.76 -6.22 -4.82
CA ALA A 113 7.05 -5.23 -4.00
C ALA A 113 7.33 -5.43 -2.49
N SER A 114 7.30 -6.67 -2.01
CA SER A 114 7.63 -7.02 -0.62
C SER A 114 9.07 -6.65 -0.26
N LEU A 115 10.04 -6.94 -1.13
CA LEU A 115 11.45 -6.60 -0.90
C LEU A 115 11.67 -5.07 -0.89
N LEU A 116 11.08 -4.34 -1.84
CA LEU A 116 11.19 -2.88 -1.93
C LEU A 116 10.55 -2.18 -0.72
N THR A 117 9.37 -2.62 -0.28
CA THR A 117 8.69 -2.03 0.88
C THR A 117 9.38 -2.37 2.19
N ASN A 118 9.89 -3.60 2.36
CA ASN A 118 10.72 -3.97 3.52
C ASN A 118 12.03 -3.17 3.58
N LEU A 119 12.68 -2.93 2.44
CA LEU A 119 13.87 -2.07 2.37
C LEU A 119 13.54 -0.62 2.76
N LEU A 120 12.46 -0.05 2.18
CA LEU A 120 12.05 1.32 2.45
C LEU A 120 11.55 1.53 3.90
N ALA A 121 10.90 0.51 4.49
CA ALA A 121 10.54 0.48 5.91
C ALA A 121 11.80 0.38 6.81
N THR A 122 12.79 -0.42 6.43
CA THR A 122 14.07 -0.51 7.15
C THR A 122 14.82 0.82 7.14
N LEU A 123 14.81 1.54 6.02
CA LEU A 123 15.39 2.87 5.87
C LEU A 123 14.60 3.97 6.62
N ARG A 124 13.31 3.76 6.90
CA ARG A 124 12.47 4.63 7.75
C ARG A 124 12.79 4.49 9.25
N LEU A 125 13.43 3.39 9.66
CA LEU A 125 13.74 3.06 11.06
C LEU A 125 15.20 3.36 11.45
N ARG A 126 15.93 4.11 10.61
CA ARG A 126 17.29 4.61 10.86
C ARG A 126 17.30 6.14 10.83
#